data_AF-A0AAD5X9F4-F1
#
_entry.id   AF-A0AAD5X9F4-F1
#
_cell.length_a   1.000
_cell.length_b   1.000
_cell.length_c   1.000
_cell.angle_alpha   90.00
_cell.angle_beta   90.00
_cell.angle_gamma   90.00
#
_symmetry.space_group_name_H-M   'P 1'
#
loop_
_entity.id
_entity.type
_entity.pdbx_description
1 polymer ?
#
loop_
_entity_poly.entity_id
_entity_poly.type
_entity_poly.pdbx_seq_one_letter_code
_entity_poly.pdbx_strand_id
1 'polypeptide(L)'
;MAGPMYPRNGIGAAPSQGTPSPKLDDLNKTAGIIDTRLKEDTYPDVSDLISRLETDQSRERTDPKDTHVPFLQQDGFTDMSATISQQFDSLVCKSFMGFLPEIRRAWITVDHTLFLWNYEDPNSRPERDDDGEQIIVGVGLVKPAEGVFLEQIQHLLVVATPLEISITGVAVDDAHYKKLILYKTDLAIAADNVSMVQIEGTEEGRIFMVGHNGQLYELAYQSEDGFFSRKIRKLNHSATAMSVFIPTFFPWGKTDTVEKIAIDKARKLLYILRKDYQIELVYLGADGSGFTRISKTKNLSTDAQGKAERAHGRLDDRDFMVINIHPLKTTESTRFQLLAVTSSGHRLYFSCFDRPFEGQQPTNLKLLAVRDPLSTQNHGNYSTEQYPFHTTYYSDGFLLGCKVLNDEVDRLVVTAPNCGAISQSIPKHWVEQCDSTDVKCRTQDIAEVIQKPRNLCFEKDPDLTFNELALQLEYPPKKYSFLNTAGVAHYSTLRPIDILCEALNNTQDFTKAKNLFN
;
A
#
# COMPACT_ATOMS: atom_id res chain seq x y z
N MET A 1 91.27 2.35 1.61
CA MET A 1 91.16 3.74 1.12
C MET A 1 89.77 4.24 1.44
N ALA A 2 89.67 5.48 1.89
CA ALA A 2 88.53 6.06 2.60
C ALA A 2 87.19 6.02 1.84
N GLY A 3 86.11 5.79 2.57
CA GLY A 3 84.72 6.07 2.17
C GLY A 3 83.97 6.59 3.42
N PRO A 4 83.16 7.65 3.31
CA PRO A 4 82.97 8.62 4.38
C PRO A 4 81.93 8.22 5.45
N MET A 5 82.10 8.83 6.63
CA MET A 5 81.27 8.70 7.82
C MET A 5 79.82 9.17 7.59
N TYR A 6 78.87 8.37 8.08
CA TYR A 6 77.51 8.81 8.36
C TYR A 6 77.48 9.63 9.66
N PRO A 7 76.81 10.79 9.73
CA PRO A 7 76.29 11.29 10.99
C PRO A 7 74.92 10.66 11.26
N ARG A 8 74.85 9.90 12.35
CA ARG A 8 73.61 9.42 12.97
C ARG A 8 73.33 10.33 14.17
N ASN A 9 72.27 11.14 14.09
CA ASN A 9 71.28 11.42 15.14
C ASN A 9 70.69 12.83 15.01
N GLY A 10 69.36 12.88 14.98
CA GLY A 10 68.58 14.09 15.06
C GLY A 10 67.08 13.76 15.03
N ILE A 11 66.60 13.19 16.14
CA ILE A 11 65.29 13.37 16.79
C ILE A 11 64.10 13.69 15.86
N GLY A 12 63.10 12.80 15.90
CA GLY A 12 61.88 12.88 15.10
C GLY A 12 61.18 14.23 15.14
N ALA A 13 60.86 14.75 13.96
CA ALA A 13 59.78 15.69 13.78
C ALA A 13 58.47 14.90 13.72
N ALA A 14 57.62 15.09 14.73
CA ALA A 14 56.20 14.76 14.62
C ALA A 14 55.63 15.43 13.35
N PRO A 15 54.65 14.83 12.65
CA PRO A 15 54.03 15.50 11.52
C PRO A 15 53.47 16.82 12.04
N SER A 16 53.97 17.92 11.48
CA SER A 16 53.43 19.25 11.74
C SER A 16 51.96 19.23 11.30
N GLN A 17 51.05 19.13 12.26
CA GLN A 17 49.65 19.45 12.05
C GLN A 17 49.62 20.95 11.70
N GLY A 18 49.65 21.24 10.40
CA GLY A 18 49.39 22.58 9.92
C GLY A 18 48.01 22.98 10.43
N THR A 19 47.94 24.09 11.17
CA THR A 19 46.67 24.68 11.58
C THR A 19 45.81 24.84 10.33
N PRO A 20 44.56 24.35 10.32
CA PRO A 20 43.69 24.50 9.16
C PRO A 20 43.61 25.98 8.79
N SER A 21 43.60 26.29 7.49
CA SER A 21 43.32 27.66 7.08
C SER A 21 41.94 28.09 7.64
N PRO A 22 41.70 29.35 8.00
CA PRO A 22 40.41 29.80 8.54
C PRO A 22 39.20 29.40 7.67
N LYS A 23 39.39 29.33 6.35
CA LYS A 23 38.37 28.83 5.40
C LYS A 23 38.05 27.35 5.58
N LEU A 24 39.05 26.51 5.88
CA LEU A 24 38.86 25.08 6.12
C LEU A 24 38.15 24.84 7.47
N ASP A 25 38.47 25.63 8.49
CA ASP A 25 37.76 25.58 9.77
C ASP A 25 36.28 25.93 9.63
N ASP A 26 35.97 26.98 8.86
CA ASP A 26 34.57 27.39 8.63
C ASP A 26 33.80 26.37 7.78
N LEU A 27 34.46 25.73 6.81
CA LEU A 27 33.88 24.61 6.06
C LEU A 27 33.59 23.40 6.96
N ASN A 28 34.52 23.04 7.85
CA ASN A 28 34.32 21.93 8.78
C ASN A 28 33.18 22.20 9.78
N LYS A 29 33.07 23.44 10.28
CA LYS A 29 31.92 23.85 11.12
C LYS A 29 30.61 23.73 10.35
N THR A 30 30.58 24.19 9.11
CA THR A 30 29.39 24.13 8.26
C THR A 30 28.98 22.67 7.98
N ALA A 31 29.94 21.81 7.66
CA ALA A 31 29.70 20.37 7.49
C ALA A 31 29.14 19.75 8.77
N GLY A 32 29.70 20.06 9.94
CA GLY A 32 29.20 19.58 11.23
C GLY A 32 27.76 20.03 11.55
N ILE A 33 27.37 21.25 11.15
CA ILE A 33 25.98 21.72 11.27
C ILE A 33 25.06 20.90 10.35
N ILE A 34 25.45 20.68 9.10
CA ILE A 34 24.67 19.88 8.13
C ILE A 34 24.52 18.44 8.63
N ASP A 35 25.59 17.79 9.09
CA ASP A 35 25.56 16.43 9.63
C ASP A 35 24.64 16.31 10.85
N THR A 36 24.59 17.35 11.69
CA THR A 36 23.67 17.40 12.83
C THR A 36 22.23 17.51 12.37
N ARG A 37 21.93 18.36 11.38
CA ARG A 37 20.57 18.51 10.83
C ARG A 37 20.09 17.26 10.11
N LEU A 38 20.94 16.61 9.32
CA LEU A 38 20.60 15.35 8.66
C LEU A 38 20.23 14.26 9.67
N LYS A 39 20.93 14.19 10.82
CA LYS A 39 20.57 13.27 11.90
C LYS A 39 19.25 13.67 12.57
N GLU A 40 19.01 14.96 12.78
CA GLU A 40 17.75 15.45 13.35
C GLU A 40 16.55 15.24 12.43
N ASP A 41 16.74 15.17 11.11
CA ASP A 41 15.69 14.89 10.13
C ASP A 41 15.24 13.41 10.15
N THR A 42 16.05 12.50 10.68
CA THR A 42 15.63 11.10 10.84
C THR A 42 14.56 10.94 11.91
N TYR A 43 13.57 10.09 11.63
CA TYR A 43 12.51 9.75 12.58
C TYR A 43 12.75 8.34 13.13
N PRO A 44 12.45 8.09 14.42
CA PRO A 44 12.35 6.74 14.94
C PRO A 44 11.36 5.89 14.14
N ASP A 45 11.48 4.56 14.24
CA ASP A 45 10.53 3.59 13.71
C ASP A 45 9.08 3.97 14.11
N VAL A 46 8.12 3.82 13.19
CA VAL A 46 6.73 4.20 13.45
C VAL A 46 6.12 3.48 14.66
N SER A 47 6.59 2.27 14.97
CA SER A 47 6.16 1.55 16.17
C SER A 47 6.63 2.21 17.47
N ASP A 48 7.81 2.83 17.47
CA ASP A 48 8.31 3.62 18.59
C ASP A 48 7.58 4.96 18.67
N LEU A 49 7.35 5.62 17.54
CA LEU A 49 6.57 6.86 17.50
C LEU A 49 5.16 6.68 18.05
N ILE A 50 4.48 5.57 17.69
CA ILE A 50 3.12 5.27 18.18
C ILE A 50 3.15 4.86 19.66
N SER A 51 4.06 3.99 20.07
CA SER A 51 4.09 3.50 21.46
C SER A 51 4.44 4.57 22.49
N ARG A 52 5.25 5.58 22.13
CA ARG A 52 5.57 6.71 23.02
C ARG A 52 4.32 7.50 23.43
N LEU A 53 3.36 7.64 22.52
CA LEU A 53 2.08 8.28 22.80
C LEU A 53 1.25 7.47 23.81
N GLU A 54 1.24 6.14 23.68
CA GLU A 54 0.50 5.25 24.59
C GLU A 54 1.08 5.27 26.03
N THR A 55 2.38 5.56 26.19
CA THR A 55 3.06 5.56 27.49
C THR A 55 3.03 6.90 28.23
N ASP A 56 2.88 8.03 27.52
CA ASP A 56 2.91 9.36 28.13
C ASP A 56 1.52 9.74 28.66
N GLN A 57 1.22 9.25 29.88
CA GLN A 57 -0.06 9.41 30.60
C GLN A 57 -0.47 10.88 30.91
N SER A 58 0.32 11.87 30.49
CA SER A 58 0.27 13.23 31.04
C SER A 58 -0.04 14.33 30.04
N ARG A 59 0.01 14.05 28.74
CA ARG A 59 -0.36 15.04 27.74
C ARG A 59 -1.84 14.86 27.46
N GLU A 60 -2.64 15.88 27.82
CA GLU A 60 -3.87 16.16 27.10
C GLU A 60 -3.58 15.85 25.62
N ARG A 61 -4.43 15.06 24.96
CA ARG A 61 -4.54 15.13 23.50
C ARG A 61 -4.83 16.60 23.24
N THR A 62 -3.80 17.43 23.15
CA THR A 62 -3.91 18.75 22.58
C THR A 62 -4.17 18.42 21.13
N ASP A 63 -5.44 18.17 20.82
CA ASP A 63 -5.95 18.39 19.48
C ASP A 63 -5.28 19.69 19.06
N PRO A 64 -4.42 19.66 18.02
CA PRO A 64 -3.76 20.85 17.56
C PRO A 64 -4.85 21.91 17.42
N LYS A 65 -4.79 22.98 18.22
CA LYS A 65 -5.86 23.98 18.31
C LYS A 65 -6.29 24.35 16.90
N ASP A 66 -7.49 23.91 16.52
CA ASP A 66 -8.28 24.27 15.34
C ASP A 66 -7.54 25.07 14.26
N THR A 67 -6.50 24.48 13.70
CA THR A 67 -5.89 24.96 12.47
C THR A 67 -5.82 23.79 11.50
N HIS A 68 -6.99 23.26 11.15
CA HIS A 68 -7.09 22.37 10.01
C HIS A 68 -6.62 23.14 8.78
N VAL A 69 -5.46 22.77 8.27
CA VAL A 69 -4.94 23.28 7.01
C VAL A 69 -5.24 22.21 5.97
N PRO A 70 -6.18 22.47 5.03
CA PRO A 70 -6.45 21.54 3.96
C PRO A 70 -5.15 21.20 3.24
N PHE A 71 -4.91 19.91 3.05
CA PHE A 71 -3.73 19.41 2.35
C PHE A 71 -4.10 18.46 1.24
N LEU A 72 -5.39 18.17 1.03
CA LEU A 72 -5.88 17.39 -0.10
C LEU A 72 -6.41 18.33 -1.19
N GLN A 73 -5.85 18.22 -2.38
CA GLN A 73 -6.25 19.01 -3.54
C GLN A 73 -6.80 18.11 -4.64
N GLN A 74 -7.93 18.48 -5.25
CA GLN A 74 -8.41 17.84 -6.46
C GLN A 74 -7.68 18.42 -7.67
N ASP A 75 -6.88 17.59 -8.34
CA ASP A 75 -6.12 17.97 -9.53
C ASP A 75 -7.02 18.01 -10.77
N GLY A 76 -8.03 17.14 -10.82
CA GLY A 76 -8.97 17.07 -11.94
C GLY A 76 -9.81 15.80 -11.96
N PHE A 77 -10.54 15.62 -13.06
CA PHE A 77 -11.34 14.44 -13.35
C PHE A 77 -11.19 14.09 -14.82
N THR A 78 -10.90 12.82 -15.12
CA THR A 78 -10.85 12.28 -16.47
C THR A 78 -12.11 11.45 -16.69
N ASP A 79 -12.99 11.93 -17.57
CA ASP A 79 -14.23 11.23 -17.90
C ASP A 79 -13.96 9.84 -18.51
N MET A 80 -14.88 8.92 -18.28
CA MET A 80 -14.86 7.62 -18.95
C MET A 80 -14.87 7.80 -20.47
N SER A 81 -13.96 7.10 -21.16
CA SER A 81 -13.82 7.20 -22.62
C SER A 81 -15.15 6.93 -23.32
N ALA A 82 -15.50 7.74 -24.33
CA ALA A 82 -16.72 7.56 -25.11
C ALA A 82 -16.87 6.15 -25.70
N THR A 83 -15.74 5.48 -26.05
CA THR A 83 -15.76 4.09 -26.52
C THR A 83 -16.25 3.12 -25.46
N ILE A 84 -15.82 3.30 -24.21
CA ILE A 84 -16.26 2.49 -23.07
C ILE A 84 -17.72 2.82 -22.73
N SER A 85 -18.08 4.10 -22.70
CA SER A 85 -19.46 4.55 -22.43
C SER A 85 -20.46 4.03 -23.46
N GLN A 86 -20.11 4.01 -24.75
CA GLN A 86 -20.95 3.40 -25.79
C GLN A 86 -21.09 1.89 -25.61
N GLN A 87 -20.04 1.19 -25.17
CA GLN A 87 -20.14 -0.24 -24.88
C GLN A 87 -21.00 -0.50 -23.63
N PHE A 88 -20.97 0.40 -22.63
CA PHE A 88 -21.83 0.31 -21.45
C PHE A 88 -23.32 0.32 -21.78
N ASP A 89 -23.75 1.05 -22.82
CA ASP A 89 -25.15 1.02 -23.27
C ASP A 89 -25.60 -0.37 -23.73
N SER A 90 -24.65 -1.24 -24.09
CA SER A 90 -24.89 -2.64 -24.48
C SER A 90 -24.68 -3.64 -23.34
N LEU A 91 -24.39 -3.18 -22.12
CA LEU A 91 -24.16 -4.06 -20.97
C LEU A 91 -25.38 -4.94 -20.69
N VAL A 92 -25.20 -6.26 -20.68
CA VAL A 92 -26.28 -7.23 -20.43
C VAL A 92 -26.19 -7.83 -19.03
N CYS A 93 -24.98 -8.17 -18.56
CA CYS A 93 -24.79 -8.93 -17.34
C CYS A 93 -24.11 -8.12 -16.23
N LYS A 94 -22.81 -7.82 -16.37
CA LYS A 94 -22.04 -7.19 -15.29
C LYS A 94 -20.77 -6.51 -15.78
N SER A 95 -20.37 -5.49 -15.02
CA SER A 95 -19.11 -4.77 -15.20
C SER A 95 -18.30 -4.79 -13.90
N PHE A 96 -16.99 -4.93 -14.04
CA PHE A 96 -16.01 -4.81 -12.97
C PHE A 96 -14.90 -3.87 -13.43
N MET A 97 -14.18 -3.27 -12.49
CA MET A 97 -13.09 -2.35 -12.82
C MET A 97 -12.07 -2.28 -11.69
N GLY A 98 -10.87 -1.82 -12.01
CA GLY A 98 -9.80 -1.61 -11.04
C GLY A 98 -8.56 -1.00 -11.68
N PHE A 99 -7.51 -0.86 -10.88
CA PHE A 99 -6.20 -0.39 -11.32
C PHE A 99 -5.18 -1.53 -11.43
N LEU A 100 -4.24 -1.34 -12.34
CA LEU A 100 -3.00 -2.10 -12.50
C LEU A 100 -1.84 -1.06 -12.47
N PRO A 101 -1.52 -0.52 -11.28
CA PRO A 101 -0.64 0.64 -11.15
C PRO A 101 0.79 0.37 -11.65
N GLU A 102 1.27 -0.86 -11.58
CA GLU A 102 2.62 -1.25 -12.05
C GLU A 102 2.83 -0.97 -13.54
N ILE A 103 1.75 -1.00 -14.34
CA ILE A 103 1.76 -0.69 -15.77
C ILE A 103 0.99 0.59 -16.11
N ARG A 104 0.62 1.37 -15.08
CA ARG A 104 -0.18 2.61 -15.19
C ARG A 104 -1.47 2.41 -15.99
N ARG A 105 -2.15 1.27 -15.81
CA ARG A 105 -3.43 0.99 -16.47
C ARG A 105 -4.57 0.99 -15.47
N ALA A 106 -5.71 1.54 -15.88
CA ALA A 106 -7.00 1.15 -15.33
C ALA A 106 -7.60 0.12 -16.27
N TRP A 107 -8.44 -0.75 -15.72
CA TRP A 107 -9.17 -1.75 -16.49
C TRP A 107 -10.65 -1.73 -16.16
N ILE A 108 -11.46 -2.10 -17.13
CA ILE A 108 -12.91 -2.24 -16.98
C ILE A 108 -13.41 -3.36 -17.88
N THR A 109 -14.33 -4.16 -17.37
CA THR A 109 -15.01 -5.19 -18.15
C THR A 109 -16.42 -4.73 -18.47
N VAL A 110 -16.87 -4.99 -19.69
CA VAL A 110 -18.28 -4.90 -20.06
C VAL A 110 -18.65 -6.28 -20.59
N ASP A 111 -19.29 -7.07 -19.73
CA ASP A 111 -19.53 -8.50 -19.95
C ASP A 111 -18.23 -9.26 -20.24
N HIS A 112 -17.98 -9.64 -21.49
CA HIS A 112 -16.82 -10.43 -21.93
C HIS A 112 -15.67 -9.58 -22.49
N THR A 113 -15.90 -8.28 -22.73
CA THR A 113 -14.89 -7.38 -23.28
C THR A 113 -14.11 -6.72 -22.16
N LEU A 114 -12.78 -6.79 -22.22
CA LEU A 114 -11.86 -6.09 -21.34
C LEU A 114 -11.32 -4.84 -22.04
N PHE A 115 -11.36 -3.70 -21.36
CA PHE A 115 -10.70 -2.48 -21.79
C PHE A 115 -9.60 -2.12 -20.81
N LEU A 116 -8.44 -1.70 -21.32
CA LEU A 116 -7.34 -1.15 -20.53
C LEU A 116 -6.96 0.24 -21.07
N TRP A 117 -6.69 1.21 -20.19
CA TRP A 117 -6.24 2.53 -20.62
C TRP A 117 -5.27 3.13 -19.61
N ASN A 118 -4.39 4.01 -20.08
CA ASN A 118 -3.52 4.76 -19.19
C ASN A 118 -4.34 5.80 -18.44
N TYR A 119 -4.54 5.61 -17.13
CA TYR A 119 -5.35 6.51 -16.32
C TYR A 119 -4.63 7.82 -15.98
N GLU A 120 -3.33 7.92 -16.24
CA GLU A 120 -2.55 9.15 -16.06
C GLU A 120 -2.53 10.02 -17.33
N ASP A 121 -2.93 9.47 -18.49
CA ASP A 121 -3.01 10.21 -19.76
C ASP A 121 -4.46 10.48 -20.13
N PRO A 122 -4.95 11.73 -20.05
CA PRO A 122 -6.34 12.07 -20.38
C PRO A 122 -6.67 11.85 -21.86
N ASN A 123 -5.65 11.67 -22.72
CA ASN A 123 -5.84 11.37 -24.15
C ASN A 123 -5.64 9.87 -24.45
N SER A 124 -5.45 9.03 -23.42
CA SER A 124 -5.28 7.60 -23.61
C SER A 124 -6.48 7.00 -24.32
N ARG A 125 -6.23 6.21 -25.36
CA ARG A 125 -7.26 5.42 -26.01
C ARG A 125 -7.32 4.04 -25.34
N PRO A 126 -8.51 3.50 -25.05
CA PRO A 126 -8.62 2.16 -24.48
C PRO A 126 -8.12 1.11 -25.47
N GLU A 127 -7.22 0.25 -25.00
CA GLU A 127 -6.88 -1.02 -25.61
C GLU A 127 -8.03 -2.00 -25.30
N ARG A 128 -8.56 -2.67 -26.33
CA ARG A 128 -9.71 -3.59 -26.23
C ARG A 128 -9.23 -5.02 -26.44
N ASP A 129 -9.64 -5.91 -25.54
CA ASP A 129 -9.51 -7.36 -25.65
C ASP A 129 -10.90 -8.00 -25.56
N ASP A 130 -11.37 -8.54 -26.67
CA ASP A 130 -12.71 -9.14 -26.86
C ASP A 130 -12.65 -10.55 -27.44
N ASP A 131 -11.54 -11.26 -27.20
CA ASP A 131 -11.31 -12.61 -27.76
C ASP A 131 -12.23 -13.69 -27.15
N GLY A 132 -12.81 -13.44 -25.99
CA GLY A 132 -13.66 -14.40 -25.27
C GLY A 132 -15.16 -14.08 -25.40
N GLU A 133 -16.01 -15.10 -25.29
CA GLU A 133 -17.48 -14.93 -25.26
C GLU A 133 -18.06 -14.92 -23.84
N GLN A 134 -17.24 -15.25 -22.84
CA GLN A 134 -17.67 -15.40 -21.44
C GLN A 134 -17.44 -14.12 -20.66
N ILE A 135 -18.35 -13.84 -19.72
CA ILE A 135 -18.19 -12.70 -18.82
C ILE A 135 -16.87 -12.78 -18.05
N ILE A 136 -16.16 -11.66 -17.96
CA ILE A 136 -14.94 -11.53 -17.17
C ILE A 136 -15.33 -11.07 -15.77
N VAL A 137 -14.91 -11.85 -14.77
CA VAL A 137 -15.27 -11.65 -13.35
C VAL A 137 -14.07 -11.26 -12.49
N GLY A 138 -12.86 -11.52 -12.95
CA GLY A 138 -11.64 -11.17 -12.24
C GLY A 138 -10.49 -10.87 -13.21
N VAL A 139 -9.72 -9.86 -12.88
CA VAL A 139 -8.50 -9.46 -13.59
C VAL A 139 -7.43 -9.20 -12.55
N GLY A 140 -6.23 -9.74 -12.77
CA GLY A 140 -5.07 -9.49 -11.92
C GLY A 140 -3.81 -9.33 -12.76
N LEU A 141 -2.89 -8.49 -12.29
CA LEU A 141 -1.58 -8.32 -12.89
C LEU A 141 -0.51 -8.88 -11.95
N VAL A 142 0.35 -9.75 -12.48
CA VAL A 142 1.38 -10.45 -11.70
C VAL A 142 2.72 -10.43 -12.45
N LYS A 143 3.82 -10.67 -11.73
CA LYS A 143 5.12 -10.90 -12.38
C LYS A 143 5.16 -12.31 -12.99
N PRO A 144 5.86 -12.51 -14.12
CA PRO A 144 6.12 -13.84 -14.63
C PRO A 144 7.14 -14.57 -13.76
N ALA A 145 6.98 -15.88 -13.64
CA ALA A 145 7.99 -16.75 -13.06
C ALA A 145 9.24 -16.76 -13.94
N GLU A 146 10.39 -16.74 -13.30
CA GLU A 146 11.69 -16.69 -13.99
C GLU A 146 11.86 -17.87 -14.95
N GLY A 147 12.33 -17.60 -16.16
CA GLY A 147 12.61 -18.61 -17.18
C GLY A 147 11.39 -19.24 -17.86
N VAL A 148 10.15 -18.79 -17.57
CA VAL A 148 8.94 -19.34 -18.22
C VAL A 148 8.57 -18.59 -19.49
N PHE A 149 8.75 -17.27 -19.52
CA PHE A 149 8.36 -16.40 -20.63
C PHE A 149 9.59 -15.73 -21.27
N LEU A 150 9.39 -15.18 -22.48
CA LEU A 150 10.38 -14.33 -23.13
C LEU A 150 10.66 -13.08 -22.29
N GLU A 151 11.91 -12.61 -22.27
CA GLU A 151 12.34 -11.45 -21.46
C GLU A 151 11.53 -10.16 -21.70
N GLN A 152 10.97 -9.99 -22.91
CA GLN A 152 10.14 -8.84 -23.25
C GLN A 152 8.77 -8.84 -22.51
N ILE A 153 8.34 -9.99 -21.99
CA ILE A 153 7.10 -10.11 -21.20
C ILE A 153 7.45 -9.75 -19.76
N GLN A 154 7.07 -8.54 -19.35
CA GLN A 154 7.40 -7.98 -18.04
C GLN A 154 6.36 -8.35 -16.98
N HIS A 155 5.11 -8.56 -17.39
CA HIS A 155 3.99 -8.88 -16.52
C HIS A 155 3.09 -9.93 -17.18
N LEU A 156 2.23 -10.54 -16.39
CA LEU A 156 1.16 -11.42 -16.84
C LEU A 156 -0.19 -10.85 -16.40
N LEU A 157 -1.13 -10.82 -17.34
CA LEU A 157 -2.52 -10.52 -17.09
C LEU A 157 -3.27 -11.83 -16.91
N VAL A 158 -3.78 -12.06 -15.71
CA VAL A 158 -4.61 -13.21 -15.37
C VAL A 158 -6.07 -12.78 -15.51
N VAL A 159 -6.80 -13.43 -16.41
CA VAL A 159 -8.21 -13.16 -16.67
C VAL A 159 -9.03 -14.36 -16.24
N ALA A 160 -10.00 -14.14 -15.36
CA ALA A 160 -10.89 -15.17 -14.86
C ALA A 160 -12.32 -14.94 -15.35
N THR A 161 -12.91 -16.01 -15.87
CA THR A 161 -14.34 -16.13 -16.20
C THR A 161 -14.96 -17.20 -15.29
N PRO A 162 -16.29 -17.40 -15.32
CA PRO A 162 -16.92 -18.49 -14.59
C PRO A 162 -16.46 -19.90 -15.02
N LEU A 163 -15.99 -20.09 -16.25
CA LEU A 163 -15.61 -21.41 -16.78
C LEU A 163 -14.11 -21.58 -16.98
N GLU A 164 -13.33 -20.51 -17.14
CA GLU A 164 -11.90 -20.58 -17.48
C GLU A 164 -11.09 -19.50 -16.75
N ILE A 165 -9.83 -19.80 -16.48
CA ILE A 165 -8.81 -18.86 -16.02
C ILE A 165 -7.66 -18.92 -17.03
N SER A 166 -7.31 -17.79 -17.64
CA SER A 166 -6.28 -17.70 -18.67
C SER A 166 -5.19 -16.71 -18.30
N ILE A 167 -3.98 -16.93 -18.83
CA ILE A 167 -2.80 -16.08 -18.63
C ILE A 167 -2.43 -15.45 -19.98
N THR A 168 -2.31 -14.12 -20.01
CA THR A 168 -1.84 -13.36 -21.17
C THR A 168 -0.55 -12.63 -20.81
N GLY A 169 0.47 -12.73 -21.65
CA GLY A 169 1.71 -11.98 -21.46
C GLY A 169 1.49 -10.49 -21.73
N VAL A 170 2.16 -9.62 -20.96
CA VAL A 170 2.06 -8.16 -21.09
C VAL A 170 3.46 -7.57 -21.26
N ALA A 171 3.64 -6.80 -22.32
CA ALA A 171 4.79 -5.91 -22.48
C ALA A 171 4.33 -4.46 -22.51
N VAL A 172 5.09 -3.60 -21.84
CA VAL A 172 4.86 -2.16 -21.81
C VAL A 172 6.09 -1.45 -22.37
N ASP A 173 5.88 -0.39 -23.15
CA ASP A 173 6.98 0.49 -23.54
C ASP A 173 7.55 1.26 -22.33
N ASP A 174 8.79 0.95 -21.96
CA ASP A 174 9.48 1.43 -20.74
C ASP A 174 9.62 2.95 -20.67
N ALA A 175 9.69 3.66 -21.80
CA ALA A 175 10.02 5.08 -21.78
C ALA A 175 8.87 5.94 -21.25
N HIS A 176 7.62 5.58 -21.56
CA HIS A 176 6.45 6.41 -21.25
C HIS A 176 5.18 5.63 -20.91
N TYR A 177 5.23 4.29 -20.82
CA TYR A 177 4.05 3.44 -20.59
C TYR A 177 2.92 3.67 -21.62
N LYS A 178 3.27 4.18 -22.82
CA LYS A 178 2.29 4.60 -23.84
C LYS A 178 1.69 3.44 -24.60
N LYS A 179 2.48 2.40 -24.86
CA LYS A 179 2.06 1.24 -25.65
C LYS A 179 2.01 0.00 -24.77
N LEU A 180 0.83 -0.62 -24.66
CA LEU A 180 0.67 -1.97 -24.13
C LEU A 180 0.62 -2.96 -25.30
N ILE A 181 1.25 -4.12 -25.15
CA ILE A 181 1.12 -5.23 -26.07
C ILE A 181 0.73 -6.47 -25.26
N LEU A 182 -0.38 -7.09 -25.67
CA LEU A 182 -0.88 -8.34 -25.10
C LEU A 182 -0.40 -9.52 -25.97
N TYR A 183 0.26 -10.48 -25.33
CA TYR A 183 0.77 -11.70 -25.94
C TYR A 183 -0.10 -12.87 -25.49
N LYS A 184 -0.99 -13.33 -26.36
CA LYS A 184 -1.83 -14.49 -26.08
C LYS A 184 -0.97 -15.74 -25.86
N THR A 185 -1.35 -16.55 -24.88
CA THR A 185 -0.65 -17.78 -24.53
C THR A 185 -1.62 -18.97 -24.61
N ASP A 186 -1.10 -20.18 -24.57
CA ASP A 186 -1.88 -21.43 -24.45
C ASP A 186 -2.16 -21.82 -22.98
N LEU A 187 -1.85 -20.94 -22.03
CA LEU A 187 -2.01 -21.19 -20.59
C LEU A 187 -3.42 -20.81 -20.12
N ALA A 188 -4.33 -21.79 -20.22
CA ALA A 188 -5.70 -21.68 -19.71
C ALA A 188 -6.12 -22.96 -18.96
N ILE A 189 -6.95 -22.79 -17.94
CA ILE A 189 -7.47 -23.91 -17.13
C ILE A 189 -8.92 -23.68 -16.73
N ALA A 190 -9.68 -24.77 -16.57
CA ALA A 190 -11.06 -24.69 -16.10
C ALA A 190 -11.17 -24.02 -14.72
N ALA A 191 -12.09 -23.06 -14.60
CA ALA A 191 -12.44 -22.42 -13.34
C ALA A 191 -13.30 -23.36 -12.45
N ASP A 192 -13.86 -24.44 -13.00
CA ASP A 192 -14.75 -25.40 -12.32
C ASP A 192 -15.96 -24.72 -11.67
N ASN A 193 -16.55 -23.74 -12.36
CA ASN A 193 -17.65 -22.90 -11.86
C ASN A 193 -17.30 -22.10 -10.60
N VAL A 194 -16.01 -21.89 -10.31
CA VAL A 194 -15.55 -21.02 -9.23
C VAL A 194 -14.98 -19.74 -9.84
N SER A 195 -15.80 -18.69 -9.92
CA SER A 195 -15.35 -17.34 -10.26
C SER A 195 -14.29 -16.86 -9.27
N MET A 196 -13.10 -16.51 -9.78
CA MET A 196 -12.02 -15.91 -9.00
C MET A 196 -12.28 -14.40 -8.87
N VAL A 197 -12.36 -13.90 -7.64
CA VAL A 197 -12.78 -12.53 -7.32
C VAL A 197 -11.64 -11.64 -6.84
N GLN A 198 -10.50 -12.22 -6.45
CA GLN A 198 -9.26 -11.51 -6.17
C GLN A 198 -8.09 -12.35 -6.70
N ILE A 199 -7.12 -11.71 -7.34
CA ILE A 199 -5.92 -12.35 -7.88
C ILE A 199 -4.71 -11.52 -7.47
N GLU A 200 -3.72 -12.14 -6.82
CA GLU A 200 -2.51 -11.50 -6.32
C GLU A 200 -1.26 -12.29 -6.72
N GLY A 201 -0.17 -11.58 -7.00
CA GLY A 201 1.10 -12.17 -7.43
C GLY A 201 2.26 -11.96 -6.46
N THR A 202 3.16 -12.94 -6.35
CA THR A 202 4.46 -12.76 -5.68
C THR A 202 5.52 -12.22 -6.64
N GLU A 203 6.67 -11.84 -6.10
CA GLU A 203 7.83 -11.43 -6.92
C GLU A 203 8.41 -12.58 -7.74
N GLU A 204 8.30 -13.81 -7.21
CA GLU A 204 8.70 -15.05 -7.87
C GLU A 204 7.69 -15.55 -8.91
N GLY A 205 6.62 -14.78 -9.15
CA GLY A 205 5.60 -15.07 -10.16
C GLY A 205 4.57 -16.13 -9.78
N ARG A 206 4.43 -16.45 -8.48
CA ARG A 206 3.32 -17.28 -8.00
C ARG A 206 2.03 -16.48 -7.99
N ILE A 207 0.91 -17.14 -8.28
CA ILE A 207 -0.40 -16.50 -8.46
C ILE A 207 -1.38 -17.09 -7.44
N PHE A 208 -1.81 -16.29 -6.48
CA PHE A 208 -2.84 -16.66 -5.51
C PHE A 208 -4.18 -16.05 -5.90
N MET A 209 -5.26 -16.79 -5.70
CA MET A 209 -6.60 -16.39 -6.10
C MET A 209 -7.62 -16.70 -5.02
N VAL A 210 -8.57 -15.80 -4.78
CA VAL A 210 -9.72 -16.03 -3.92
C VAL A 210 -10.92 -16.34 -4.79
N GLY A 211 -11.52 -17.51 -4.59
CA GLY A 211 -12.78 -17.87 -5.24
C GLY A 211 -13.98 -17.24 -4.52
N HIS A 212 -15.05 -16.93 -5.25
CA HIS A 212 -16.30 -16.44 -4.66
C HIS A 212 -16.93 -17.43 -3.63
N ASN A 213 -16.52 -18.69 -3.67
CA ASN A 213 -16.86 -19.73 -2.70
C ASN A 213 -16.09 -19.62 -1.36
N GLY A 214 -15.24 -18.60 -1.21
CA GLY A 214 -14.44 -18.35 -0.01
C GLY A 214 -13.25 -19.28 0.16
N GLN A 215 -12.74 -19.87 -0.93
CA GLN A 215 -11.55 -20.73 -0.92
C GLN A 215 -10.34 -20.01 -1.52
N LEU A 216 -9.16 -20.35 -1.01
CA LEU A 216 -7.87 -19.89 -1.52
C LEU A 216 -7.33 -20.91 -2.54
N TYR A 217 -6.99 -20.42 -3.72
CA TYR A 217 -6.37 -21.17 -4.79
C TYR A 217 -5.00 -20.62 -5.14
N GLU A 218 -4.18 -21.45 -5.79
CA GLU A 218 -2.94 -21.04 -6.45
C GLU A 218 -2.96 -21.53 -7.90
N LEU A 219 -2.63 -20.65 -8.84
CA LEU A 219 -2.46 -20.97 -10.25
C LEU A 219 -0.97 -21.20 -10.52
N ALA A 220 -0.57 -22.46 -10.58
CA ALA A 220 0.80 -22.85 -10.90
C ALA A 220 0.93 -23.05 -12.42
N TYR A 221 2.01 -22.56 -13.01
CA TYR A 221 2.28 -22.67 -14.44
C TYR A 221 3.77 -22.91 -14.71
N GLN A 222 4.09 -23.47 -15.88
CA GLN A 222 5.44 -23.82 -16.33
C GLN A 222 5.53 -23.79 -17.87
N SER A 223 6.75 -23.76 -18.41
CA SER A 223 6.99 -23.61 -19.86
C SER A 223 6.56 -24.82 -20.69
N GLU A 224 6.77 -26.03 -20.18
CA GLU A 224 6.50 -27.28 -20.90
C GLU A 224 5.72 -28.27 -20.03
N ASP A 225 4.96 -29.17 -20.66
CA ASP A 225 4.37 -30.30 -19.94
C ASP A 225 5.49 -31.26 -19.48
N GLY A 226 5.42 -31.69 -18.22
CA GLY A 226 6.22 -32.78 -17.71
C GLY A 226 5.50 -34.12 -17.90
N PHE A 227 6.23 -35.23 -17.74
CA PHE A 227 5.65 -36.58 -17.86
C PHE A 227 4.46 -36.83 -16.90
N PHE A 228 4.42 -36.12 -15.77
CA PHE A 228 3.35 -36.19 -14.77
C PHE A 228 2.77 -34.82 -14.37
N SER A 229 3.10 -33.73 -15.08
CA SER A 229 2.70 -32.38 -14.71
C SER A 229 2.27 -31.58 -15.93
N ARG A 230 1.10 -30.92 -15.84
CA ARG A 230 0.61 -30.04 -16.90
C ARG A 230 1.29 -28.67 -16.83
N LYS A 231 1.35 -27.97 -17.97
CA LYS A 231 1.78 -26.57 -18.10
C LYS A 231 1.06 -25.61 -17.17
N ILE A 232 -0.19 -25.89 -16.82
CA ILE A 232 -0.99 -25.08 -15.90
C ILE A 232 -1.82 -25.97 -14.97
N ARG A 233 -1.90 -25.57 -13.69
CA ARG A 233 -2.55 -26.30 -12.60
C ARG A 233 -3.22 -25.34 -11.64
N LYS A 234 -4.43 -25.68 -11.20
CA LYS A 234 -5.17 -24.97 -10.15
C LYS A 234 -5.10 -25.77 -8.86
N LEU A 235 -4.45 -25.22 -7.84
CA LEU A 235 -4.26 -25.84 -6.53
C LEU A 235 -5.24 -25.21 -5.54
N ASN A 236 -5.86 -26.01 -4.68
CA ASN A 236 -6.76 -25.51 -3.63
C ASN A 236 -6.05 -25.61 -2.27
N HIS A 237 -5.68 -24.45 -1.71
CA HIS A 237 -5.00 -24.37 -0.42
C HIS A 237 -5.95 -24.42 0.77
N SER A 238 -7.26 -24.27 0.54
CA SER A 238 -8.31 -24.42 1.56
C SER A 238 -8.77 -25.86 1.73
N ALA A 239 -8.48 -26.75 0.77
CA ALA A 239 -8.85 -28.16 0.87
C ALA A 239 -8.05 -28.83 1.99
N THR A 240 -8.74 -29.33 3.02
CA THR A 240 -8.13 -30.20 4.03
C THR A 240 -8.26 -31.64 3.54
N ALA A 241 -7.28 -32.51 3.76
CA ALA A 241 -7.35 -33.92 3.32
C ALA A 241 -8.63 -34.66 3.77
N MET A 242 -9.30 -34.19 4.84
CA MET A 242 -10.57 -34.71 5.35
C MET A 242 -11.81 -34.11 4.67
N SER A 243 -11.76 -32.91 4.08
CA SER A 243 -12.96 -32.26 3.51
C SER A 243 -13.51 -32.96 2.26
N VAL A 244 -12.73 -33.84 1.64
CA VAL A 244 -13.13 -34.68 0.50
C VAL A 244 -14.02 -35.86 0.93
N PHE A 245 -13.96 -36.26 2.20
CA PHE A 245 -14.63 -37.47 2.72
C PHE A 245 -15.83 -37.17 3.64
N ILE A 246 -16.25 -35.92 3.77
CA ILE A 246 -17.33 -35.53 4.69
C ILE A 246 -18.66 -35.44 3.92
N PRO A 247 -19.69 -36.23 4.28
CA PRO A 247 -21.00 -36.16 3.66
C PRO A 247 -21.68 -34.80 3.85
N THR A 248 -22.43 -34.36 2.84
CA THR A 248 -23.10 -33.05 2.75
C THR A 248 -24.15 -32.74 3.84
N PHE A 249 -24.54 -33.73 4.65
CA PHE A 249 -25.56 -33.57 5.71
C PHE A 249 -24.97 -33.33 7.11
N PHE A 250 -23.65 -33.18 7.24
CA PHE A 250 -23.01 -32.93 8.55
C PHE A 250 -22.93 -31.43 8.86
N PRO A 251 -23.57 -30.93 9.94
CA PRO A 251 -23.53 -29.51 10.30
C PRO A 251 -22.27 -29.25 11.12
N TRP A 252 -21.14 -29.01 10.44
CA TRP A 252 -19.96 -28.48 11.13
C TRP A 252 -19.89 -26.95 11.04
N GLY A 253 -19.36 -26.39 12.14
CA GLY A 253 -19.39 -24.97 12.47
C GLY A 253 -18.73 -24.05 11.45
N LYS A 254 -18.94 -22.75 11.68
CA LYS A 254 -18.53 -21.58 10.87
C LYS A 254 -17.58 -21.92 9.72
N THR A 255 -18.08 -21.78 8.50
CA THR A 255 -17.31 -21.95 7.26
C THR A 255 -16.08 -21.02 7.29
N ASP A 256 -14.89 -21.62 7.31
CA ASP A 256 -13.58 -20.94 7.30
C ASP A 256 -13.34 -20.31 5.91
N THR A 257 -14.07 -19.22 5.64
CA THR A 257 -14.16 -18.57 4.34
C THR A 257 -13.16 -17.43 4.25
N VAL A 258 -12.36 -17.45 3.18
CA VAL A 258 -11.45 -16.38 2.81
C VAL A 258 -12.28 -15.24 2.21
N GLU A 259 -12.05 -14.03 2.71
CA GLU A 259 -12.67 -12.79 2.23
C GLU A 259 -11.71 -12.01 1.34
N LYS A 260 -10.47 -11.80 1.82
CA LYS A 260 -9.41 -11.10 1.08
C LYS A 260 -8.04 -11.71 1.36
N ILE A 261 -7.09 -11.47 0.46
CA ILE A 261 -5.67 -11.74 0.68
C ILE A 261 -4.83 -10.50 0.46
N ALA A 262 -3.63 -10.47 1.02
CA ALA A 262 -2.60 -9.48 0.72
C ALA A 262 -1.21 -10.13 0.82
N ILE A 263 -0.28 -9.75 -0.07
CA ILE A 263 1.06 -10.33 -0.14
C ILE A 263 2.09 -9.27 0.28
N ASP A 264 2.86 -9.57 1.34
CA ASP A 264 4.10 -8.87 1.63
C ASP A 264 5.21 -9.46 0.76
N LYS A 265 5.43 -8.81 -0.38
CA LYS A 265 6.43 -9.22 -1.37
C LYS A 265 7.86 -9.23 -0.80
N ALA A 266 8.21 -8.25 0.04
CA ALA A 266 9.55 -8.11 0.60
C ALA A 266 9.85 -9.20 1.63
N ARG A 267 8.87 -9.58 2.45
CA ARG A 267 9.04 -10.59 3.52
C ARG A 267 8.54 -11.97 3.13
N LYS A 268 7.99 -12.14 1.93
CA LYS A 268 7.43 -13.39 1.40
C LYS A 268 6.33 -13.94 2.33
N LEU A 269 5.43 -13.06 2.74
CA LEU A 269 4.29 -13.39 3.61
C LEU A 269 2.98 -13.24 2.84
N LEU A 270 2.06 -14.17 3.06
CA LEU A 270 0.69 -14.09 2.59
C LEU A 270 -0.22 -13.93 3.81
N TYR A 271 -0.99 -12.85 3.81
CA TYR A 271 -2.03 -12.59 4.80
C TYR A 271 -3.38 -12.97 4.22
N ILE A 272 -4.19 -13.66 5.02
CA ILE A 272 -5.53 -14.12 4.64
C ILE A 272 -6.53 -13.52 5.64
N LEU A 273 -7.35 -12.59 5.17
CA LEU A 273 -8.50 -12.08 5.91
C LEU A 273 -9.68 -13.02 5.70
N ARG A 274 -10.28 -13.48 6.80
CA ARG A 274 -11.46 -14.36 6.81
C ARG A 274 -12.75 -13.55 7.00
N LYS A 275 -13.90 -14.14 6.65
CA LYS A 275 -15.23 -13.50 6.85
C LYS A 275 -15.60 -13.21 8.30
N ASP A 276 -14.98 -13.91 9.26
CA ASP A 276 -15.13 -13.65 10.69
C ASP A 276 -14.09 -12.66 11.23
N TYR A 277 -13.42 -11.93 10.32
CA TYR A 277 -12.39 -10.92 10.59
C TYR A 277 -11.13 -11.46 11.26
N GLN A 278 -10.96 -12.78 11.35
CA GLN A 278 -9.68 -13.37 11.71
C GLN A 278 -8.69 -13.19 10.58
N ILE A 279 -7.43 -12.95 10.94
CA ILE A 279 -6.32 -12.80 10.00
C ILE A 279 -5.38 -13.97 10.21
N GLU A 280 -5.07 -14.66 9.13
CA GLU A 280 -4.11 -15.75 9.11
C GLU A 280 -2.83 -15.33 8.38
N LEU A 281 -1.71 -15.79 8.91
CA LEU A 281 -0.37 -15.57 8.40
C LEU A 281 0.18 -16.85 7.79
N VAL A 282 0.61 -16.77 6.53
CA VAL A 282 1.28 -17.84 5.80
C VAL A 282 2.67 -17.36 5.38
N TYR A 283 3.68 -18.17 5.66
CA TYR A 283 5.03 -17.95 5.16
C TYR A 283 5.24 -18.66 3.83
N LEU A 284 5.76 -17.95 2.84
CA LEU A 284 5.99 -18.47 1.49
C LEU A 284 7.40 -19.06 1.32
N GLY A 285 8.15 -19.28 2.41
CA GLY A 285 9.51 -19.80 2.34
C GLY A 285 10.55 -18.73 2.00
N ALA A 286 11.82 -19.03 2.25
CA ALA A 286 12.92 -18.08 2.04
C ALA A 286 13.15 -17.76 0.55
N ASP A 287 12.94 -18.75 -0.31
CA ASP A 287 13.00 -18.67 -1.76
C ASP A 287 11.64 -18.32 -2.40
N GLY A 288 10.56 -18.20 -1.62
CA GLY A 288 9.22 -17.91 -2.12
C GLY A 288 8.45 -19.15 -2.62
N SER A 289 8.99 -20.37 -2.51
CA SER A 289 8.33 -21.60 -3.02
C SER A 289 7.49 -22.34 -1.98
N GLY A 290 7.54 -21.93 -0.70
CA GLY A 290 6.86 -22.57 0.42
C GLY A 290 5.39 -22.16 0.58
N PHE A 291 4.68 -22.87 1.46
CA PHE A 291 3.33 -22.49 1.89
C PHE A 291 3.10 -23.03 3.31
N THR A 292 3.56 -22.29 4.32
CA THR A 292 3.49 -22.72 5.72
C THR A 292 2.56 -21.80 6.50
N ARG A 293 1.40 -22.32 6.93
CA ARG A 293 0.48 -21.61 7.81
C ARG A 293 1.12 -21.45 9.19
N ILE A 294 1.38 -20.22 9.61
CA ILE A 294 2.11 -19.89 10.84
C ILE A 294 1.14 -19.72 12.01
N SER A 295 0.16 -18.82 11.85
CA SER A 295 -0.74 -18.43 12.93
C SER A 295 -2.02 -17.81 12.41
N LYS A 296 -3.10 -17.90 13.20
CA LYS A 296 -4.39 -17.23 12.95
C LYS A 296 -4.80 -16.46 14.20
N THR A 297 -5.23 -15.21 14.04
CA THR A 297 -5.73 -14.41 15.16
C THR A 297 -6.99 -15.05 15.75
N LYS A 298 -7.20 -14.86 17.06
CA LYS A 298 -8.39 -15.33 17.78
C LYS A 298 -8.95 -14.16 18.59
N ASN A 299 -10.27 -14.06 18.68
CA ASN A 299 -10.95 -12.99 19.43
C ASN A 299 -10.44 -11.57 19.09
N LEU A 300 -10.14 -11.33 17.81
CA LEU A 300 -9.46 -10.11 17.37
C LEU A 300 -10.19 -8.84 17.81
N SER A 301 -11.53 -8.85 17.76
CA SER A 301 -12.34 -7.72 18.18
C SER A 301 -12.14 -7.36 19.65
N THR A 302 -12.19 -8.36 20.54
CA THR A 302 -11.95 -8.18 21.98
C THR A 302 -10.51 -7.70 22.26
N ASP A 303 -9.52 -8.27 21.58
CA ASP A 303 -8.12 -7.86 21.70
C ASP A 303 -7.92 -6.41 21.24
N ALA A 304 -8.60 -6.01 20.15
CA ALA A 304 -8.57 -4.67 19.61
C ALA A 304 -9.26 -3.66 20.54
N GLN A 305 -10.44 -4.00 21.06
CA GLN A 305 -11.15 -3.20 22.05
C GLN A 305 -10.28 -2.94 23.28
N GLY A 306 -9.72 -4.00 23.89
CA GLY A 306 -8.89 -3.85 25.07
C GLY A 306 -7.60 -3.07 24.82
N LYS A 307 -7.10 -3.00 23.57
CA LYS A 307 -5.98 -2.13 23.21
C LYS A 307 -6.38 -0.69 22.97
N ALA A 308 -7.49 -0.47 22.26
CA ALA A 308 -8.05 0.87 22.08
C ALA A 308 -8.33 1.52 23.45
N GLU A 309 -8.97 0.81 24.38
CA GLU A 309 -9.24 1.31 25.74
C GLU A 309 -7.97 1.67 26.51
N ARG A 310 -6.90 0.87 26.38
CA ARG A 310 -5.59 1.18 26.99
C ARG A 310 -4.92 2.40 26.37
N ALA A 311 -5.18 2.66 25.09
CA ALA A 311 -4.74 3.86 24.37
C ALA A 311 -5.72 5.04 24.52
N HIS A 312 -6.68 4.96 25.47
CA HIS A 312 -7.74 5.95 25.71
C HIS A 312 -8.66 6.21 24.51
N GLY A 313 -8.71 5.26 23.58
CA GLY A 313 -9.60 5.22 22.44
C GLY A 313 -10.91 4.50 22.73
N ARG A 314 -11.74 4.35 21.70
CA ARG A 314 -13.05 3.68 21.81
C ARG A 314 -13.37 2.87 20.57
N LEU A 315 -13.43 1.56 20.75
CA LEU A 315 -13.87 0.61 19.73
C LEU A 315 -15.09 -0.16 20.26
N ASP A 316 -16.21 -0.11 19.54
CA ASP A 316 -17.40 -0.92 19.84
C ASP A 316 -17.30 -2.26 19.11
N ASP A 317 -17.34 -3.35 19.87
CA ASP A 317 -17.30 -4.72 19.35
C ASP A 317 -18.44 -5.00 18.35
N ARG A 318 -19.59 -4.34 18.51
CA ARG A 318 -20.77 -4.52 17.64
C ARG A 318 -20.55 -4.05 16.22
N ASP A 319 -19.66 -3.07 16.03
CA ASP A 319 -19.34 -2.47 14.74
C ASP A 319 -17.96 -2.93 14.23
N PHE A 320 -17.38 -3.96 14.84
CA PHE A 320 -16.08 -4.48 14.46
C PHE A 320 -16.17 -5.27 13.15
N MET A 321 -15.72 -4.64 12.07
CA MET A 321 -15.57 -5.25 10.75
C MET A 321 -14.25 -4.81 10.14
N VAL A 322 -13.35 -5.76 9.87
CA VAL A 322 -12.10 -5.48 9.12
C VAL A 322 -12.42 -5.48 7.63
N ILE A 323 -12.14 -4.38 6.94
CA ILE A 323 -12.49 -4.20 5.51
C ILE A 323 -11.29 -4.39 4.58
N ASN A 324 -10.08 -4.04 5.02
CA ASN A 324 -8.85 -4.17 4.24
C ASN A 324 -7.67 -4.50 5.15
N ILE A 325 -6.67 -5.14 4.56
CA ILE A 325 -5.38 -5.45 5.17
C ILE A 325 -4.28 -4.97 4.23
N HIS A 326 -3.27 -4.30 4.78
CA HIS A 326 -2.21 -3.60 4.05
C HIS A 326 -0.84 -4.00 4.61
N PRO A 327 -0.04 -4.77 3.86
CA PRO A 327 1.36 -5.04 4.23
C PRO A 327 2.14 -3.73 4.33
N LEU A 328 2.89 -3.56 5.41
CA LEU A 328 3.72 -2.38 5.64
C LEU A 328 5.10 -2.57 5.05
N LYS A 329 5.66 -1.55 4.40
CA LYS A 329 7.01 -1.66 3.81
C LYS A 329 8.06 -1.89 4.90
N THR A 330 9.19 -2.50 4.55
CA THR A 330 10.33 -2.67 5.47
C THR A 330 10.95 -1.34 5.90
N THR A 331 10.83 -0.32 5.05
CA THR A 331 11.25 1.05 5.34
C THR A 331 10.33 1.79 6.32
N GLU A 332 9.10 1.30 6.53
CA GLU A 332 8.14 1.92 7.43
C GLU A 332 8.30 1.41 8.86
N SER A 333 8.48 0.09 9.01
CA SER A 333 8.70 -0.51 10.33
C SER A 333 9.43 -1.85 10.26
N THR A 334 10.34 -2.02 11.21
CA THR A 334 10.93 -3.32 11.56
C THR A 334 10.02 -4.15 12.46
N ARG A 335 9.06 -3.52 13.16
CA ARG A 335 8.21 -4.17 14.18
C ARG A 335 6.78 -4.39 13.72
N PHE A 336 6.23 -3.49 12.92
CA PHE A 336 4.92 -3.67 12.28
C PHE A 336 5.08 -4.20 10.86
N GLN A 337 4.33 -5.24 10.53
CA GLN A 337 4.35 -5.85 9.20
C GLN A 337 3.00 -5.75 8.48
N LEU A 338 1.91 -5.62 9.23
CA LEU A 338 0.57 -5.56 8.68
C LEU A 338 -0.24 -4.48 9.39
N LEU A 339 -0.94 -3.67 8.60
CA LEU A 339 -2.01 -2.80 9.05
C LEU A 339 -3.35 -3.39 8.61
N ALA A 340 -4.28 -3.60 9.54
CA ALA A 340 -5.68 -3.86 9.21
C ALA A 340 -6.53 -2.64 9.51
N VAL A 341 -7.49 -2.34 8.63
CA VAL A 341 -8.38 -1.18 8.77
C VAL A 341 -9.82 -1.67 8.93
N THR A 342 -10.52 -1.13 9.94
CA THR A 342 -11.93 -1.45 10.17
C THR A 342 -12.86 -0.53 9.37
N SER A 343 -14.12 -0.93 9.23
CA SER A 343 -15.20 -0.10 8.67
C SER A 343 -15.40 1.20 9.44
N SER A 344 -15.13 1.21 10.74
CA SER A 344 -15.15 2.41 11.59
C SER A 344 -13.87 3.26 11.46
N GLY A 345 -12.86 2.81 10.71
CA GLY A 345 -11.60 3.53 10.51
C GLY A 345 -10.54 3.30 11.59
N HIS A 346 -10.75 2.33 12.48
CA HIS A 346 -9.69 1.92 13.41
C HIS A 346 -8.57 1.22 12.66
N ARG A 347 -7.34 1.46 13.10
CA ARG A 347 -6.11 0.97 12.48
C ARG A 347 -5.41 0.02 13.44
N LEU A 348 -5.34 -1.24 13.08
CA LEU A 348 -4.80 -2.33 13.88
C LEU A 348 -3.42 -2.71 13.34
N TYR A 349 -2.37 -2.53 14.12
CA TYR A 349 -0.99 -2.80 13.72
C TYR A 349 -0.52 -4.14 14.27
N PHE A 350 -0.06 -5.03 13.40
CA PHE A 350 0.38 -6.38 13.77
C PHE A 350 1.87 -6.57 13.54
N SER A 351 2.46 -7.41 14.38
CA SER A 351 3.80 -7.93 14.21
C SER A 351 3.78 -9.41 13.85
N CYS A 352 4.68 -9.80 12.94
CA CYS A 352 4.90 -11.18 12.52
C CYS A 352 6.01 -11.89 13.32
N PHE A 353 6.70 -11.16 14.20
CA PHE A 353 7.92 -11.61 14.87
C PHE A 353 7.89 -11.22 16.35
N ASP A 354 8.28 -12.14 17.24
CA ASP A 354 8.41 -11.81 18.66
C ASP A 354 9.56 -10.83 18.95
N ARG A 355 10.64 -10.91 18.16
CA ARG A 355 11.78 -10.00 18.17
C ARG A 355 12.34 -9.89 16.75
N PRO A 356 12.18 -8.76 16.05
CA PRO A 356 12.65 -8.67 14.67
C PRO A 356 14.18 -8.75 14.61
N PHE A 357 14.70 -9.68 13.83
CA PHE A 357 16.09 -9.70 13.36
C PHE A 357 16.14 -10.18 11.91
N GLU A 358 17.20 -9.77 11.21
CA GLU A 358 17.36 -10.04 9.78
C GLU A 358 17.37 -11.55 9.50
N GLY A 359 16.63 -11.99 8.47
CA GLY A 359 16.54 -13.39 8.06
C GLY A 359 15.73 -14.31 8.98
N GLN A 360 15.06 -13.79 10.01
CA GLN A 360 14.19 -14.61 10.86
C GLN A 360 12.94 -15.08 10.11
N GLN A 361 12.52 -16.32 10.37
CA GLN A 361 11.22 -16.81 9.96
C GLN A 361 10.10 -16.22 10.83
N PRO A 362 8.92 -15.92 10.25
CA PRO A 362 7.77 -15.44 11.01
C PRO A 362 7.32 -16.47 12.05
N THR A 363 7.00 -16.02 13.27
CA THR A 363 6.65 -16.92 14.38
C THR A 363 5.19 -16.87 14.77
N ASN A 364 4.53 -15.71 14.61
CA ASN A 364 3.14 -15.50 15.01
C ASN A 364 2.60 -14.22 14.36
N LEU A 365 1.29 -13.95 14.47
CA LEU A 365 0.65 -12.70 14.07
C LEU A 365 0.00 -12.07 15.29
N LYS A 366 0.67 -11.05 15.87
CA LYS A 366 0.27 -10.45 17.14
C LYS A 366 -0.15 -9.00 16.94
N LEU A 367 -1.36 -8.66 17.40
CA LEU A 367 -1.81 -7.27 17.48
C LEU A 367 -0.93 -6.52 18.50
N LEU A 368 -0.30 -5.45 18.06
CA LEU A 368 0.59 -4.64 18.90
C LEU A 368 -0.05 -3.31 19.29
N ALA A 369 -0.65 -2.58 18.35
CA ALA A 369 -1.26 -1.27 18.61
C ALA A 369 -2.61 -1.14 17.90
N VAL A 370 -3.49 -0.29 18.45
CA VAL A 370 -4.75 0.11 17.84
C VAL A 370 -4.83 1.62 17.88
N ARG A 371 -5.04 2.25 16.72
CA ARG A 371 -5.30 3.68 16.62
C ARG A 371 -6.75 3.96 16.25
N ASP A 372 -7.33 4.93 16.93
CA ASP A 372 -8.67 5.44 16.62
C ASP A 372 -8.69 6.10 15.23
N PRO A 373 -9.86 6.16 14.58
CA PRO A 373 -10.07 7.07 13.46
C PRO A 373 -9.87 8.52 13.90
N LEU A 374 -9.33 9.36 13.02
CA LEU A 374 -9.37 10.80 13.23
C LEU A 374 -10.76 11.32 12.89
N SER A 375 -11.31 12.18 13.75
CA SER A 375 -12.55 12.89 13.45
C SER A 375 -12.25 13.99 12.42
N THR A 376 -13.00 14.00 11.31
CA THR A 376 -13.00 15.14 10.40
C THR A 376 -14.13 16.07 10.82
N GLN A 377 -13.81 17.23 11.37
CA GLN A 377 -14.79 18.30 11.61
C GLN A 377 -15.04 19.07 10.29
N ASN A 378 -16.31 19.40 10.04
CA ASN A 378 -16.81 20.44 9.11
C ASN A 378 -16.78 20.20 7.58
N HIS A 379 -17.72 19.38 7.10
CA HIS A 379 -18.47 19.67 5.87
C HIS A 379 -19.97 19.37 6.08
N GLY A 380 -20.72 20.34 6.64
CA GLY A 380 -22.18 20.28 6.82
C GLY A 380 -22.68 19.57 8.08
N ASN A 381 -24.01 19.55 8.28
CA ASN A 381 -24.73 18.96 9.43
C ASN A 381 -24.56 17.44 9.62
N TYR A 382 -23.69 16.77 8.86
CA TYR A 382 -23.50 15.32 8.89
C TYR A 382 -22.20 14.98 9.61
N SER A 383 -22.32 14.38 10.79
CA SER A 383 -21.18 13.83 11.53
C SER A 383 -20.51 12.73 10.69
N THR A 384 -19.24 12.90 10.37
CA THR A 384 -18.40 12.00 9.56
C THR A 384 -18.21 10.61 10.19
N GLU A 385 -18.56 10.45 11.47
CA GLU A 385 -18.48 9.20 12.22
C GLU A 385 -19.58 8.17 11.88
N GLN A 386 -20.65 8.57 11.19
CA GLN A 386 -21.81 7.68 10.98
C GLN A 386 -21.66 6.69 9.81
N TYR A 387 -20.77 6.95 8.85
CA TYR A 387 -20.70 6.16 7.61
C TYR A 387 -19.49 5.22 7.61
N PRO A 388 -19.69 3.92 7.30
CA PRO A 388 -18.60 2.96 7.27
C PRO A 388 -17.71 3.19 6.05
N PHE A 389 -16.40 3.00 6.24
CA PHE A 389 -15.48 2.80 5.14
C PHE A 389 -15.85 1.52 4.38
N HIS A 390 -15.80 1.57 3.06
CA HIS A 390 -16.03 0.41 2.20
C HIS A 390 -14.77 -0.02 1.43
N THR A 391 -13.83 0.90 1.20
CA THR A 391 -12.50 0.60 0.68
C THR A 391 -11.45 1.54 1.28
N THR A 392 -10.21 1.08 1.32
CA THR A 392 -9.05 1.87 1.77
C THR A 392 -7.80 1.49 0.99
N TYR A 393 -6.86 2.43 0.92
CA TYR A 393 -5.52 2.29 0.39
C TYR A 393 -4.52 2.85 1.39
N TYR A 394 -3.37 2.21 1.53
CA TYR A 394 -2.32 2.65 2.45
C TYR A 394 -0.93 2.61 1.82
N SER A 395 -0.13 3.66 2.04
CA SER A 395 1.28 3.71 1.63
C SER A 395 2.04 4.78 2.43
N ASP A 396 3.19 4.42 3.03
CA ASP A 396 4.09 5.34 3.75
C ASP A 396 3.40 6.22 4.81
N GLY A 397 2.53 5.63 5.62
CA GLY A 397 1.78 6.37 6.65
C GLY A 397 0.56 7.15 6.14
N PHE A 398 0.36 7.26 4.83
CA PHE A 398 -0.88 7.81 4.25
C PHE A 398 -1.93 6.71 4.20
N LEU A 399 -3.08 6.94 4.86
CA LEU A 399 -4.28 6.12 4.73
C LEU A 399 -5.33 6.93 3.97
N LEU A 400 -5.74 6.43 2.82
CA LEU A 400 -6.88 6.94 2.06
C LEU A 400 -8.05 5.97 2.22
N GLY A 401 -9.26 6.48 2.44
CA GLY A 401 -10.44 5.64 2.56
C GLY A 401 -11.71 6.33 2.08
N CYS A 402 -12.62 5.54 1.53
CA CYS A 402 -13.90 6.02 1.03
C CYS A 402 -15.04 5.54 1.93
N LYS A 403 -15.88 6.47 2.38
CA LYS A 403 -17.11 6.22 3.12
C LYS A 403 -18.32 6.42 2.21
N VAL A 404 -19.28 5.50 2.24
CA VAL A 404 -20.51 5.65 1.45
C VAL A 404 -21.44 6.65 2.15
N LEU A 405 -21.62 7.85 1.60
CA LEU A 405 -22.58 8.81 2.16
C LEU A 405 -24.01 8.50 1.69
N ASN A 406 -24.15 8.19 0.40
CA ASN A 406 -25.39 7.77 -0.26
C ASN A 406 -25.04 7.02 -1.56
N ASP A 407 -26.05 6.65 -2.34
CA ASP A 407 -25.89 5.85 -3.57
C ASP A 407 -25.06 6.56 -4.66
N GLU A 408 -24.90 7.89 -4.59
CA GLU A 408 -24.26 8.70 -5.62
C GLU A 408 -22.98 9.42 -5.15
N VAL A 409 -22.66 9.39 -3.85
CA VAL A 409 -21.56 10.18 -3.28
C VAL A 409 -20.79 9.36 -2.26
N ASP A 410 -19.47 9.30 -2.46
CA ASP A 410 -18.52 8.85 -1.47
C ASP A 410 -17.85 10.05 -0.79
N ARG A 411 -17.53 9.90 0.50
CA ARG A 411 -16.58 10.80 1.18
C ARG A 411 -15.21 10.16 1.21
N LEU A 412 -14.27 10.80 0.53
CA LEU A 412 -12.86 10.50 0.65
C LEU A 412 -12.33 11.10 1.95
N VAL A 413 -11.65 10.29 2.74
CA VAL A 413 -10.94 10.69 3.95
C VAL A 413 -9.48 10.30 3.79
N VAL A 414 -8.57 11.25 4.04
CA VAL A 414 -7.13 11.03 4.01
C VAL A 414 -6.56 11.31 5.38
N THR A 415 -5.80 10.36 5.92
CA THR A 415 -4.99 10.55 7.13
C THR A 415 -3.53 10.47 6.73
N ALA A 416 -2.72 11.43 7.17
CA ALA A 416 -1.31 11.52 6.85
C ALA A 416 -0.48 11.88 8.09
N PRO A 417 0.84 11.56 8.12
CA PRO A 417 1.72 12.02 9.18
C PRO A 417 1.81 13.54 9.17
N ASN A 418 1.64 14.18 10.33
CA ASN A 418 1.94 15.61 10.48
C ASN A 418 3.43 15.75 10.81
N CYS A 419 4.27 15.76 9.77
CA CYS A 419 5.72 15.79 9.92
C CYS A 419 6.24 17.01 10.71
N GLY A 420 5.58 18.17 10.60
CA GLY A 420 5.90 19.35 11.42
C GLY A 420 5.70 19.10 12.92
N ALA A 421 4.52 18.61 13.29
CA ALA A 421 4.21 18.30 14.68
C ALA A 421 5.06 17.15 15.24
N ILE A 422 5.33 16.11 14.44
CA ILE A 422 6.26 15.03 14.83
C ILE A 422 7.65 15.61 15.11
N SER A 423 8.18 16.46 14.22
CA SER A 423 9.50 17.09 14.38
C SER A 423 9.62 17.96 15.62
N GLN A 424 8.55 18.68 15.98
CA GLN A 424 8.53 19.56 17.16
C GLN A 424 8.30 18.80 18.47
N SER A 425 7.81 17.57 18.42
CA SER A 425 7.49 16.80 19.62
C SER A 425 8.75 16.27 20.33
N ILE A 426 8.78 16.42 21.67
CA ILE A 426 9.90 15.97 22.52
C ILE A 426 9.37 15.09 23.67
N PRO A 427 9.72 13.80 23.72
CA PRO A 427 10.37 13.03 22.63
C PRO A 427 9.48 12.95 21.39
N LYS A 428 10.08 12.69 20.21
CA LYS A 428 9.33 12.51 18.96
C LYS A 428 8.27 11.41 19.13
N HIS A 429 7.01 11.71 18.83
CA HIS A 429 5.90 10.75 18.84
C HIS A 429 5.01 10.96 17.61
N TRP A 430 4.17 9.96 17.31
CA TRP A 430 3.33 9.98 16.11
C TRP A 430 2.20 10.99 16.22
N VAL A 431 2.18 11.95 15.30
CA VAL A 431 1.11 12.94 15.14
C VAL A 431 0.60 12.86 13.71
N GLU A 432 -0.71 12.94 13.55
CA GLU A 432 -1.38 12.81 12.27
C GLU A 432 -2.23 14.03 11.99
N GLN A 433 -2.49 14.25 10.71
CA GLN A 433 -3.47 15.19 10.22
C GLN A 433 -4.48 14.43 9.36
N CYS A 434 -5.69 14.97 9.25
CA CYS A 434 -6.75 14.39 8.45
C CYS A 434 -7.37 15.47 7.58
N ASP A 435 -7.76 15.09 6.36
CA ASP A 435 -8.54 15.93 5.45
C ASP A 435 -9.64 15.06 4.81
N SER A 436 -10.69 15.69 4.28
CA SER A 436 -11.76 14.96 3.60
C SER A 436 -12.44 15.79 2.53
N THR A 437 -12.94 15.11 1.51
CA THR A 437 -13.68 15.73 0.41
C THR A 437 -14.72 14.77 -0.13
N ASP A 438 -15.77 15.30 -0.74
CA ASP A 438 -16.85 14.49 -1.33
C ASP A 438 -16.53 14.23 -2.81
N VAL A 439 -16.59 12.96 -3.19
CA VAL A 439 -16.33 12.49 -4.55
C VAL A 439 -17.64 12.00 -5.15
N LYS A 440 -17.92 12.42 -6.38
CA LYS A 440 -19.08 11.91 -7.12
C LYS A 440 -18.88 10.46 -7.47
N CYS A 441 -19.97 9.71 -7.40
CA CYS A 441 -20.06 8.27 -7.63
C CYS A 441 -19.29 7.45 -6.60
N ARG A 442 -19.69 6.19 -6.47
CA ARG A 442 -19.02 5.23 -5.63
C ARG A 442 -17.66 4.86 -6.20
N THR A 443 -16.61 5.05 -5.40
CA THR A 443 -15.25 4.64 -5.71
C THR A 443 -15.19 3.12 -5.81
N GLN A 444 -14.59 2.58 -6.86
CA GLN A 444 -14.39 1.15 -7.05
C GLN A 444 -12.99 0.74 -6.63
N ASP A 445 -11.99 1.58 -6.90
CA ASP A 445 -10.60 1.30 -6.60
C ASP A 445 -9.78 2.58 -6.39
N ILE A 446 -8.64 2.47 -5.71
CA ILE A 446 -7.74 3.57 -5.34
C ILE A 446 -6.31 3.17 -5.68
N ALA A 447 -5.57 4.04 -6.38
CA ALA A 447 -4.16 3.82 -6.69
C ALA A 447 -3.31 5.07 -6.39
N GLU A 448 -2.12 4.87 -5.81
CA GLU A 448 -1.05 5.89 -5.80
C GLU A 448 -0.36 5.92 -7.16
N VAL A 449 -0.16 7.12 -7.69
CA VAL A 449 0.61 7.35 -8.92
C VAL A 449 2.10 7.18 -8.60
N ILE A 450 2.77 6.25 -9.26
CA ILE A 450 4.19 5.96 -9.01
C ILE A 450 5.06 7.10 -9.56
N GLN A 451 5.67 7.85 -8.66
CA GLN A 451 6.53 8.99 -8.96
C GLN A 451 8.01 8.71 -8.66
N LYS A 452 8.90 9.26 -9.49
CA LYS A 452 10.35 9.19 -9.31
C LYS A 452 10.86 10.46 -8.59
N PRO A 453 11.99 10.37 -7.85
CA PRO A 453 12.67 11.56 -7.32
C PRO A 453 13.11 12.47 -8.47
N ARG A 454 13.23 13.77 -8.20
CA ARG A 454 13.69 14.77 -9.17
C ARG A 454 15.13 14.54 -9.59
N ASN A 455 15.98 14.18 -8.63
CA ASN A 455 17.32 13.69 -8.83
C ASN A 455 17.29 12.16 -8.87
N LEU A 456 17.48 11.59 -10.06
CA LEU A 456 17.47 10.14 -10.26
C LEU A 456 18.61 9.40 -9.54
N CYS A 457 19.64 10.13 -9.08
CA CYS A 457 20.71 9.58 -8.25
C CYS A 457 20.42 9.69 -6.75
N PHE A 458 19.28 10.23 -6.34
CA PHE A 458 18.91 10.32 -4.93
C PHE A 458 18.52 8.93 -4.40
N GLU A 459 19.29 8.46 -3.43
CA GLU A 459 18.94 7.27 -2.64
C GLU A 459 18.23 7.72 -1.37
N LYS A 460 16.94 7.37 -1.26
CA LYS A 460 16.14 7.71 -0.09
C LYS A 460 16.63 6.90 1.11
N ASP A 461 17.09 7.60 2.13
CA ASP A 461 17.31 7.02 3.45
C ASP A 461 15.97 6.50 4.01
N PRO A 462 15.85 5.20 4.34
CA PRO A 462 14.65 4.62 4.94
C PRO A 462 14.18 5.37 6.19
N ASP A 463 15.09 5.95 6.98
CA ASP A 463 14.76 6.66 8.22
C ASP A 463 14.09 8.02 7.96
N LEU A 464 14.06 8.47 6.70
CA LEU A 464 13.32 9.65 6.24
C LEU A 464 11.91 9.29 5.75
N THR A 465 11.47 8.03 5.81
CA THR A 465 10.23 7.57 5.17
C THR A 465 9.01 8.43 5.47
N PHE A 466 8.86 8.89 6.73
CA PHE A 466 7.74 9.71 7.18
C PHE A 466 8.07 11.21 7.33
N ASN A 467 9.30 11.63 7.00
CA ASN A 467 9.70 13.02 7.09
C ASN A 467 9.58 13.73 5.74
N GLU A 468 8.34 14.07 5.37
CA GLU A 468 8.07 14.84 4.15
C GLU A 468 8.76 16.21 4.15
N LEU A 469 9.04 16.82 5.31
CA LEU A 469 9.80 18.09 5.37
C LEU A 469 11.20 17.96 4.79
N ALA A 470 11.87 16.82 5.02
CA ALA A 470 13.19 16.55 4.46
C ALA A 470 13.14 16.15 2.97
N LEU A 471 12.03 15.55 2.53
CA LEU A 471 11.90 14.97 1.19
C LEU A 471 11.20 15.87 0.16
N GLN A 472 10.47 16.91 0.59
CA GLN A 472 9.60 17.75 -0.26
C GLN A 472 10.29 18.44 -1.44
N LEU A 473 11.61 18.63 -1.38
CA LEU A 473 12.37 19.23 -2.49
C LEU A 473 12.80 18.20 -3.53
N GLU A 474 12.91 16.94 -3.11
CA GLU A 474 13.38 15.81 -3.91
C GLU A 474 12.20 15.08 -4.56
N TYR A 475 11.13 14.86 -3.80
CA TYR A 475 9.92 14.20 -4.29
C TYR A 475 8.83 15.22 -4.64
N PRO A 476 8.10 15.00 -5.75
CA PRO A 476 6.88 15.76 -6.04
C PRO A 476 5.75 15.44 -5.04
N PRO A 477 4.67 16.24 -5.01
CA PRO A 477 3.46 15.94 -4.26
C PRO A 477 2.93 14.54 -4.58
N LYS A 478 2.60 13.75 -3.55
CA LYS A 478 1.96 12.45 -3.76
C LYS A 478 0.64 12.63 -4.51
N LYS A 479 0.38 11.73 -5.45
CA LYS A 479 -0.81 11.75 -6.30
C LYS A 479 -1.56 10.44 -6.20
N TYR A 480 -2.88 10.55 -6.20
CA TYR A 480 -3.79 9.42 -6.06
C TYR A 480 -4.90 9.51 -7.11
N SER A 481 -5.28 8.35 -7.64
CA SER A 481 -6.36 8.20 -8.60
C SER A 481 -7.46 7.34 -7.99
N PHE A 482 -8.71 7.79 -8.16
CA PHE A 482 -9.91 7.14 -7.66
C PHE A 482 -10.77 6.77 -8.86
N LEU A 483 -10.93 5.47 -9.09
CA LEU A 483 -11.72 4.96 -10.20
C LEU A 483 -13.17 4.83 -9.78
N ASN A 484 -14.09 5.31 -10.60
CA ASN A 484 -15.52 5.10 -10.43
C ASN A 484 -16.20 4.89 -11.79
N THR A 485 -17.51 4.68 -11.79
CA THR A 485 -18.29 4.41 -13.01
C THR A 485 -18.34 5.59 -13.97
N ALA A 486 -18.07 6.82 -13.50
CA ALA A 486 -18.05 8.02 -14.34
C ALA A 486 -16.67 8.30 -14.95
N GLY A 487 -15.58 7.75 -14.39
CA GLY A 487 -14.21 8.03 -14.82
C GLY A 487 -13.20 7.92 -13.68
N VAL A 488 -12.15 8.75 -13.75
CA VAL A 488 -11.04 8.76 -12.78
C VAL A 488 -10.90 10.14 -12.17
N ALA A 489 -11.07 10.25 -10.85
CA ALA A 489 -10.77 11.47 -10.10
C ALA A 489 -9.31 11.47 -9.66
N HIS A 490 -8.62 12.60 -9.84
CA HIS A 490 -7.20 12.75 -9.49
C HIS A 490 -7.05 13.73 -8.34
N TYR A 491 -6.28 13.33 -7.33
CA TYR A 491 -5.99 14.13 -6.16
C TYR A 491 -4.49 14.17 -5.89
N SER A 492 -4.03 15.26 -5.31
CA SER A 492 -2.68 15.39 -4.77
C SER A 492 -2.71 15.81 -3.31
N THR A 493 -1.67 15.43 -2.56
CA THR A 493 -1.44 15.96 -1.22
C THR A 493 -0.44 17.11 -1.29
N LEU A 494 -0.80 18.26 -0.74
CA LEU A 494 0.07 19.43 -0.66
C LEU A 494 1.27 19.14 0.23
N ARG A 495 2.47 19.44 -0.28
CA ARG A 495 3.70 19.35 0.53
C ARG A 495 3.74 20.51 1.53
N PRO A 496 4.56 20.44 2.59
CA PRO A 496 4.70 21.55 3.54
C PRO A 496 5.03 22.90 2.89
N ILE A 497 5.86 22.93 1.84
CA ILE A 497 6.15 24.15 1.07
C ILE A 497 4.94 24.67 0.29
N ASP A 498 4.08 23.79 -0.22
CA ASP A 498 2.88 24.17 -0.95
C ASP A 498 1.87 24.80 0.01
N ILE A 499 1.66 24.16 1.16
CA ILE A 499 0.83 24.67 2.27
C ILE A 499 1.31 26.06 2.72
N LEU A 500 2.62 26.25 2.89
CA LEU A 500 3.20 27.53 3.24
C LEU A 500 2.93 28.59 2.16
N CYS A 501 3.11 28.25 0.89
CA CYS A 501 2.82 29.15 -0.22
C CYS A 501 1.36 29.58 -0.25
N GLU A 502 0.42 28.65 -0.06
CA GLU A 502 -1.01 28.96 0.00
C GLU A 502 -1.35 29.88 1.18
N ALA A 503 -0.77 29.62 2.35
CA ALA A 503 -0.99 30.45 3.54
C ALA A 503 -0.44 31.88 3.35
N LEU A 504 0.70 32.05 2.68
CA LEU A 504 1.28 33.37 2.39
C LEU A 504 0.50 34.14 1.32
N ASN A 505 -0.02 33.45 0.30
CA ASN A 505 -0.81 34.07 -0.76
C ASN A 505 -2.20 34.49 -0.27
N ASN A 506 -2.79 33.77 0.69
CA ASN A 506 -4.03 34.14 1.36
C ASN A 506 -3.79 35.18 2.48
N THR A 507 -3.42 36.39 2.05
CA THR A 507 -3.13 37.58 2.90
C THR A 507 -4.21 38.00 3.92
N GLN A 508 -5.43 37.45 3.88
CA GLN A 508 -6.44 37.67 4.93
C GLN A 508 -6.24 36.80 6.18
N ASP A 509 -5.33 35.83 6.14
CA ASP A 509 -5.15 34.78 7.16
C ASP A 509 -3.72 34.73 7.72
N PHE A 510 -3.12 35.90 8.01
CA PHE A 510 -1.81 35.99 8.68
C PHE A 510 -1.73 35.15 9.97
N THR A 511 -2.86 34.94 10.64
CA THR A 511 -3.00 34.06 11.80
C THR A 511 -2.78 32.58 11.44
N LYS A 512 -3.26 32.09 10.29
CA LYS A 512 -2.98 30.71 9.82
C LYS A 512 -1.52 30.53 9.45
N ALA A 513 -0.93 31.49 8.73
CA ALA A 513 0.50 31.48 8.46
C ALA A 513 1.32 31.46 9.76
N LYS A 514 0.93 32.27 10.76
CA LYS A 514 1.55 32.25 12.09
C LYS A 514 1.37 30.92 12.82
N ASN A 515 0.23 30.25 12.70
CA ASN A 515 -0.03 28.95 13.31
C ASN A 515 0.72 27.81 12.62
N LEU A 516 1.11 27.93 11.34
CA LEU A 516 2.00 26.97 10.69
C LEU A 516 3.43 26.97 11.28
N PHE A 517 3.86 28.10 11.86
CA PHE A 517 5.19 28.28 12.43
C PHE A 517 5.28 28.05 13.94
N ASN A 518 4.15 27.94 14.65
CA ASN A 518 4.08 27.64 16.08
C ASN A 518 3.59 26.23 16.31
#